data_AF-A0A7K4GY27-F1
#
_entry.id   AF-A0A7K4GY27-F1
#
_cell.length_a   1.000
_cell.length_b   1.000
_cell.length_c   1.000
_cell.angle_alpha   90.00
_cell.angle_beta   90.00
_cell.angle_gamma   90.00
#
_symmetry.space_group_name_H-M   'P 1'
#
loop_
_entity.id
_entity.type
_entity.pdbx_description
1 polymer ?
#
loop_
_entity_poly.entity_id
_entity_poly.type
_entity_poly.pdbx_seq_one_letter_code
_entity_poly.pdbx_strand_id
1 'polypeptide(L)'
;MSAELFNIRKYDDSIELSTLIEIYNKMQRYCNPTAMEINEEYASLLLSTNPNFWEKSLIYENGQNEIIGFASIIKLPFFKTSGL
;
A
#
# COMPACT_ATOMS: atom_id res chain seq x y z
N MET A 1 -24.30 -14.97 13.48
CA MET A 1 -23.00 -14.94 12.76
C MET A 1 -22.66 -13.48 12.54
N SER A 2 -21.62 -12.94 13.18
CA SER A 2 -21.05 -11.67 12.72
C SER A 2 -20.30 -12.00 11.44
N ALA A 3 -20.84 -11.58 10.30
CA ALA A 3 -20.04 -11.53 9.09
C ALA A 3 -19.00 -10.44 9.34
N GLU A 4 -17.75 -10.81 9.61
CA GLU A 4 -16.67 -9.84 9.56
C GLU A 4 -16.65 -9.30 8.13
N LEU A 5 -17.07 -8.04 7.97
CA LEU A 5 -17.18 -7.37 6.68
C LEU A 5 -15.78 -7.17 6.05
N PHE A 6 -14.75 -7.13 6.88
CA PHE A 6 -13.36 -7.03 6.47
C PHE A 6 -12.44 -7.64 7.54
N ASN A 7 -11.28 -8.12 7.09
CA ASN A 7 -10.17 -8.59 7.92
C ASN A 7 -8.98 -7.65 7.74
N ILE A 8 -8.22 -7.41 8.81
CA ILE A 8 -6.96 -6.66 8.77
C ILE A 8 -5.85 -7.55 9.29
N ARG A 9 -4.82 -7.73 8.48
CA ARG A 9 -3.64 -8.54 8.85
C ARG A 9 -2.35 -7.85 8.47
N LYS A 10 -1.24 -8.35 9.01
CA LYS A 10 0.09 -7.92 8.57
C LYS A 10 0.32 -8.37 7.13
N TYR A 11 1.10 -7.58 6.40
CA TYR A 11 1.68 -8.03 5.14
C TYR A 11 2.47 -9.33 5.37
N ASP A 12 2.41 -10.20 4.37
CA ASP A 12 3.25 -11.39 4.28
C ASP A 12 3.69 -11.57 2.83
N ASP A 13 4.78 -12.31 2.65
CA ASP A 13 5.48 -12.44 1.37
C ASP A 13 4.70 -13.24 0.32
N SER A 14 3.51 -13.80 0.64
CA SER A 14 2.64 -14.41 -0.37
C SER A 14 1.93 -13.37 -1.25
N ILE A 15 1.99 -12.09 -0.90
CA ILE A 15 1.37 -11.01 -1.67
C ILE A 15 2.39 -10.45 -2.64
N GLU A 16 2.14 -10.71 -3.92
CA GLU A 16 2.93 -10.20 -5.03
C GLU A 16 2.89 -8.66 -5.08
N LEU A 17 4.04 -8.05 -5.43
CA LEU A 17 4.17 -6.60 -5.56
C LEU A 17 3.18 -6.03 -6.60
N SER A 18 2.92 -6.78 -7.68
CA SER A 18 1.98 -6.40 -8.75
C SER A 18 0.56 -6.20 -8.22
N THR A 19 0.10 -7.04 -7.29
CA THR A 19 -1.21 -6.91 -6.64
C THR A 19 -1.31 -5.59 -5.87
N LEU A 20 -0.26 -5.22 -5.15
CA LEU A 20 -0.25 -3.98 -4.37
C LEU A 20 -0.19 -2.74 -5.27
N ILE A 21 0.54 -2.80 -6.37
CA ILE A 21 0.57 -1.74 -7.38
C ILE A 21 -0.81 -1.53 -7.99
N GLU A 22 -1.50 -2.61 -8.35
CA GLU A 22 -2.85 -2.55 -8.91
C GLU A 22 -3.82 -1.88 -7.91
N ILE A 23 -3.78 -2.29 -6.65
CA ILE A 23 -4.63 -1.73 -5.59
C ILE A 23 -4.30 -0.25 -5.35
N TYR A 24 -3.01 0.09 -5.27
CA TYR A 24 -2.58 1.48 -5.11
C TYR A 24 -3.11 2.35 -6.26
N ASN A 25 -2.94 1.92 -7.51
CA ASN A 25 -3.40 2.67 -8.67
C ASN A 25 -4.93 2.82 -8.70
N LYS A 26 -5.68 1.77 -8.31
CA LYS A 26 -7.14 1.84 -8.16
C LYS A 26 -7.55 2.87 -7.10
N MET A 27 -6.95 2.82 -5.92
CA MET A 27 -7.21 3.78 -4.84
C MET A 27 -6.84 5.21 -5.25
N GLN A 28 -5.68 5.37 -5.89
CA GLN A 28 -5.17 6.66 -6.34
C GLN A 28 -6.09 7.26 -7.42
N ARG A 29 -6.54 6.47 -8.40
CA ARG A 29 -7.50 6.92 -9.43
C ARG A 29 -8.86 7.29 -8.84
N TYR A 30 -9.31 6.56 -7.82
CA TYR A 30 -10.54 6.90 -7.11
C TYR A 30 -10.43 8.25 -6.38
N CYS A 31 -9.31 8.49 -5.68
CA CYS A 31 -9.06 9.73 -4.95
C CYS A 31 -8.71 10.91 -5.87
N ASN A 32 -8.01 10.64 -6.98
CA ASN A 32 -7.55 11.61 -7.95
C ASN A 32 -7.50 10.98 -9.36
N PRO A 33 -8.54 11.17 -10.18
CA PRO A 33 -8.63 10.55 -11.51
C PRO A 33 -7.54 10.94 -12.50
N THR A 34 -6.82 12.04 -12.26
CA THR A 34 -5.72 12.51 -13.12
C THR A 34 -4.34 12.14 -12.58
N ALA A 35 -4.28 11.37 -11.49
CA ALA A 35 -3.01 10.91 -10.94
C ALA A 35 -2.30 9.96 -11.91
N MET A 36 -0.97 10.09 -11.95
CA MET A 36 -0.10 9.16 -12.66
C MET A 36 -0.14 7.78 -12.01
N GLU A 37 -0.27 6.74 -12.83
CA GLU A 37 -0.11 5.36 -12.36
C GLU A 37 1.35 5.07 -12.05
N ILE A 38 1.59 4.34 -10.95
CA ILE A 38 2.91 3.79 -10.66
C ILE A 38 3.06 2.43 -11.34
N ASN A 39 4.27 2.12 -11.79
CA ASN A 39 4.64 0.81 -12.35
C ASN A 39 5.61 0.07 -11.39
N GLU A 40 5.97 -1.16 -11.74
CA GLU A 40 6.88 -1.98 -10.92
C GLU A 40 8.27 -1.36 -10.74
N GLU A 41 8.81 -0.71 -11.77
CA GLU A 41 10.12 -0.05 -11.71
C GLU A 41 10.11 1.09 -10.66
N TYR A 42 9.10 1.96 -10.72
CA TYR A 42 8.96 3.06 -9.77
C TYR A 42 8.65 2.57 -8.35
N ALA A 43 7.79 1.55 -8.22
CA ALA A 43 7.50 0.92 -6.93
C ALA A 43 8.77 0.32 -6.31
N SER A 44 9.56 -0.41 -7.10
CA SER A 44 10.84 -0.99 -6.65
C SER A 44 11.82 0.08 -6.19
N LEU A 45 11.91 1.21 -6.91
CA LEU A 45 12.72 2.35 -6.49
C LEU A 45 12.24 2.92 -5.13
N LEU A 46 10.93 3.13 -4.95
CA LEU A 46 10.38 3.61 -3.68
C LEU A 46 10.70 2.67 -2.52
N LEU A 47 10.54 1.36 -2.74
CA LEU A 47 10.80 0.32 -1.75
C LEU A 47 12.30 0.21 -1.41
N SER A 48 13.19 0.41 -2.38
CA SER A 48 14.65 0.43 -2.13
C SER A 48 15.06 1.53 -1.14
N THR A 49 14.32 2.63 -1.09
CA THR A 49 14.53 3.72 -0.13
C THR A 49 13.79 3.53 1.20
N ASN A 50 12.95 2.49 1.30
CA ASN A 50 12.11 2.17 2.45
C ASN A 50 12.24 0.67 2.82
N PRO A 51 13.40 0.21 3.34
CA PRO A 51 13.67 -1.22 3.55
C PRO A 51 12.70 -1.92 4.51
N ASN A 52 12.07 -1.17 5.42
CA ASN A 52 11.11 -1.72 6.40
C ASN A 52 9.65 -1.46 5.99
N PHE A 53 9.38 -1.19 4.72
CA PHE A 53 8.04 -0.95 4.20
C PHE A 53 7.12 -2.11 4.58
N TRP A 54 7.55 -3.34 4.27
CA TRP A 54 6.77 -4.56 4.43
C TRP A 54 6.40 -4.87 5.88
N GLU A 55 7.36 -4.74 6.79
CA GLU A 55 7.17 -4.99 8.22
C GLU A 55 6.14 -4.06 8.87
N LYS A 56 5.91 -2.90 8.27
CA LYS A 56 4.99 -1.86 8.74
C LYS A 56 3.70 -1.79 7.93
N SER A 57 3.48 -2.74 7.03
CA SER A 57 2.31 -2.78 6.16
C SER A 57 1.19 -3.62 6.77
N LEU A 58 -0.03 -3.09 6.66
CA LEU A 58 -1.28 -3.77 6.94
C LEU A 58 -2.06 -3.99 5.65
N ILE A 59 -2.71 -5.13 5.56
CA ILE A 59 -3.50 -5.60 4.43
C ILE A 59 -4.97 -5.66 4.86
N TYR A 60 -5.83 -5.11 4.02
CA TYR A 60 -7.28 -5.09 4.22
C TYR A 60 -7.90 -6.06 3.23
N GLU A 61 -8.60 -7.05 3.75
CA GLU A 61 -9.32 -8.06 2.97
C GLU A 61 -10.82 -7.91 3.21
N ASN A 62 -11.65 -8.15 2.19
CA ASN A 62 -13.10 -8.24 2.37
C ASN A 62 -13.50 -9.64 2.90
N GLY A 63 -14.79 -9.85 3.16
CA GLY A 63 -15.33 -11.15 3.58
C GLY A 63 -15.18 -12.30 2.56
N GLN A 64 -14.61 -12.04 1.37
CA GLN A 64 -14.29 -13.02 0.34
C GLN A 64 -12.78 -13.31 0.25
N ASN A 65 -11.96 -12.79 1.17
CA ASN A 65 -10.49 -12.85 1.15
C ASN A 65 -9.85 -12.14 -0.05
N GLU A 66 -10.55 -11.20 -0.67
CA GLU A 66 -9.96 -10.34 -1.71
C GLU A 66 -9.26 -9.17 -1.04
N ILE A 67 -8.03 -8.88 -1.46
CA ILE A 67 -7.30 -7.71 -0.97
C ILE A 67 -7.91 -6.45 -1.58
N ILE A 68 -8.45 -5.58 -0.74
CA ILE A 68 -9.15 -4.35 -1.14
C ILE A 68 -8.36 -3.08 -0.82
N GLY A 69 -7.27 -3.20 -0.06
CA GLY A 69 -6.46 -2.06 0.34
C GLY A 69 -5.23 -2.48 1.14
N PHE A 70 -4.31 -1.54 1.30
CA PHE A 70 -3.21 -1.66 2.25
C PHE A 70 -2.87 -0.30 2.84
N ALA A 71 -2.22 -0.30 3.99
CA ALA A 71 -1.66 0.89 4.61
C ALA A 71 -0.22 0.59 5.03
N SER A 72 0.70 1.53 4.79
CA SER A 72 2.10 1.40 5.18
C SER A 72 2.68 2.74 5.64
N ILE A 73 3.83 2.68 6.29
CA ILE A 73 4.57 3.84 6.79
C ILE A 73 5.89 3.92 6.03
N ILE A 74 6.03 4.96 5.21
CA ILE A 74 7.28 5.28 4.51
C ILE A 74 7.99 6.47 5.14
N LYS A 75 9.32 6.43 5.13
CA LYS A 75 10.15 7.57 5.50
C LYS A 75 10.36 8.41 4.24
N LEU A 76 9.61 9.49 4.09
CA LEU A 76 9.85 10.46 3.03
C LEU A 76 11.07 11.32 3.39
N PRO A 77 12.19 11.28 2.63
CA PRO A 77 13.43 11.96 3.00
C PRO A 77 13.32 13.49 2.97
N PHE A 78 12.24 14.05 2.42
CA PHE A 78 12.03 15.50 2.25
C PHE A 78 11.16 16.15 3.33
N PHE A 79 10.52 15.38 4.23
CA PHE A 79 9.86 15.94 5.42
C PHE A 79 10.84 16.06 6.59
N LYS A 80 11.94 16.80 6.39
CA LYS A 80 12.52 17.52 7.53
C LYS A 80 11.50 18.62 7.78
N THR A 81 10.79 18.57 8.90
CA THR A 81 10.04 19.72 9.41
C THR A 81 10.93 20.93 9.19
N SER A 82 10.46 21.88 8.39
CA SER A 82 10.91 23.26 8.47
C SER A 82 10.69 23.67 9.92
N GLY A 83 11.69 23.40 10.75
CA GLY A 83 11.85 24.07 12.01
C GLY A 83 12.25 25.47 11.63
N LEU A 84 11.24 26.35 11.55
CA LEU A 84 11.23 27.79 11.79
C LEU A 84 9.78 28.26 11.67
#